data_AF-A0A7Z2W2B0-F1
#
_entry.id   AF-A0A7Z2W2B0-F1
#
_cell.length_a   1.000
_cell.length_b   1.000
_cell.length_c   1.000
_cell.angle_alpha   90.00
_cell.angle_beta   90.00
_cell.angle_gamma   90.00
#
_symmetry.space_group_name_H-M   'P 1'
#
loop_
_entity.id
_entity.type
_entity.pdbx_description
1 polymer ?
#
loop_
_entity_poly.entity_id
_entity_poly.type
_entity_poly.pdbx_seq_one_letter_code
_entity_poly.pdbx_strand_id
1 'polypeptide(L)'
;MWSDARAHDGTASIVQPVIAPLYGGRSEHALLAMLLGREGAGPGAEEYAAVRRTWAEHADGDAGLSVNGREDADANRRQHPGVDGGRAAPTILGAATAVAGGGAADPRFDARFEGFWQEALRRGVIDGSAAAPLALKAGGEIGPPPARLDAIEIVFKPDPGLDGGEFANNAWLQEWPRPLTQLTWDNAALLGPGTAAALKVIDGERLRIEVAGRTLEAPVLVLPEQADGVVTLPLGYGRAAAGNVGNGVGFDAYRLRSLAALDAPAVGRLTRAAGFHTFALRQKEDDMHGRSIVRLADLQEFTRKPAFANALERDRVPEHSLYPQVPYKEHKWGMAIDLNACIGCGTCTLACQAENNIPTVGKEEVLRGRIMHWIRVDRYRDRDTGRKGAGGRPRTLFQPVPCMHCEQAPCEEVCPVGATVHDSEGLNVQVYNRCVGTRFCSNNCPYKVRRFNFLQYADASREQIKASRNPEVTVRRRGVMEKCTFCLQRITRARIDAEKLGRGIQDGEVVTACQAACPTSAIVFGDLNDKSSAVVRAKASPLDYALLAELNTRPRTTYAARVVNPDPELE
;
A
#
# COMPACT_ATOMS: atom_id res chain seq x y z
N MET A 1 -15.04 -17.71 4.89
CA MET A 1 -14.94 -19.17 5.12
C MET A 1 -14.02 -19.40 6.31
N TRP A 2 -14.20 -20.51 7.02
CA TRP A 2 -13.21 -20.98 7.99
C TRP A 2 -12.04 -21.63 7.25
N SER A 3 -10.82 -21.31 7.67
CA SER A 3 -9.56 -21.88 7.16
C SER A 3 -8.46 -21.60 8.18
N ASP A 4 -7.26 -22.10 7.94
CA ASP A 4 -6.02 -21.57 8.50
C ASP A 4 -5.07 -21.13 7.38
N ALA A 5 -4.00 -20.44 7.76
CA ALA A 5 -2.94 -19.99 6.87
C ALA A 5 -1.61 -19.91 7.63
N ARG A 6 -0.49 -19.88 6.89
CA ARG A 6 0.84 -19.60 7.43
C ARG A 6 1.41 -18.33 6.81
N ALA A 7 1.96 -17.47 7.65
CA ALA A 7 2.74 -16.32 7.23
C ALA A 7 4.10 -16.76 6.66
N HIS A 8 4.85 -15.80 6.10
CA HIS A 8 6.14 -16.06 5.45
C HIS A 8 7.16 -16.75 6.39
N ASP A 9 7.14 -16.45 7.68
CA ASP A 9 8.00 -17.05 8.70
C ASP A 9 7.48 -18.40 9.23
N GLY A 10 6.36 -18.88 8.71
CA GLY A 10 5.68 -20.10 9.14
C GLY A 10 4.67 -19.90 10.25
N THR A 11 4.56 -18.70 10.85
CA THR A 11 3.59 -18.39 11.91
C THR A 11 2.18 -18.66 11.40
N ALA A 12 1.44 -19.51 12.11
CA ALA A 12 0.09 -19.90 11.76
C ALA A 12 -0.95 -18.88 12.24
N SER A 13 -2.03 -18.79 11.48
CA SER A 13 -3.19 -17.93 11.75
C SER A 13 -4.47 -18.67 11.39
N ILE A 14 -5.53 -18.46 12.18
CA ILE A 14 -6.86 -18.96 11.84
C ILE A 14 -7.61 -17.89 11.05
N VAL A 15 -8.07 -18.25 9.85
CA VAL A 15 -8.88 -17.38 8.99
C VAL A 15 -10.33 -17.39 9.49
N GLN A 16 -10.75 -16.25 10.03
CA GLN A 16 -12.10 -16.05 10.56
C GLN A 16 -13.06 -15.50 9.50
N PRO A 17 -14.22 -16.14 9.26
CA PRO A 17 -15.26 -15.55 8.43
C PRO A 17 -15.91 -14.36 9.17
N VAL A 18 -15.77 -13.16 8.61
CA VAL A 18 -16.46 -11.95 9.12
C VAL A 18 -17.90 -11.82 8.62
N ILE A 19 -18.29 -12.62 7.63
CA ILE A 19 -19.64 -12.66 7.04
C ILE A 19 -19.93 -14.07 6.52
N ALA A 20 -21.21 -14.46 6.53
CA ALA A 20 -21.67 -15.65 5.83
C ALA A 20 -21.46 -15.50 4.30
N PRO A 21 -21.27 -16.61 3.55
CA PRO A 21 -21.16 -16.54 2.09
C PRO A 21 -22.35 -15.79 1.47
N LEU A 22 -22.08 -14.70 0.75
CA LEU A 22 -23.11 -13.90 0.07
C LEU A 22 -23.81 -14.66 -1.06
N TYR A 23 -23.11 -15.64 -1.63
CA TYR A 23 -23.59 -16.53 -2.67
C TYR A 23 -23.40 -17.97 -2.19
N GLY A 24 -24.05 -18.94 -2.85
CA GLY A 24 -23.89 -20.37 -2.58
C GLY A 24 -22.52 -20.97 -2.92
N GLY A 25 -21.46 -20.16 -2.89
CA GLY A 25 -20.09 -20.59 -3.14
C GLY A 25 -19.60 -21.56 -2.06
N ARG A 26 -18.83 -22.56 -2.49
CA ARG A 26 -18.16 -23.52 -1.60
C ARG A 26 -16.68 -23.14 -1.50
N SER A 27 -16.14 -23.23 -0.30
CA SER A 27 -14.70 -23.06 -0.06
C SER A 27 -13.91 -24.26 -0.61
N GLU A 28 -12.58 -24.11 -0.73
CA GLU A 28 -11.69 -25.23 -1.08
C GLU A 28 -11.78 -26.36 -0.04
N HIS A 29 -11.89 -26.01 1.24
CA HIS A 29 -12.10 -26.95 2.34
C HIS A 29 -13.41 -27.73 2.21
N ALA A 30 -14.52 -27.05 1.87
CA ALA A 30 -15.79 -27.72 1.61
C ALA A 30 -15.69 -28.68 0.42
N LEU A 31 -15.03 -28.26 -0.67
CA LEU A 31 -14.86 -29.11 -1.85
C LEU A 31 -14.05 -30.37 -1.51
N LEU A 32 -12.94 -30.23 -0.77
CA LEU A 32 -12.14 -31.34 -0.31
C LEU A 32 -12.92 -32.27 0.63
N ALA A 33 -13.70 -31.72 1.55
CA ALA A 33 -14.57 -32.52 2.43
C ALA A 33 -15.59 -33.36 1.63
N MET A 34 -16.21 -32.76 0.60
CA MET A 34 -17.13 -33.48 -0.30
C MET A 34 -16.43 -34.62 -1.04
N LEU A 35 -15.22 -34.38 -1.56
CA LEU A 35 -14.42 -35.43 -2.23
C LEU A 35 -14.03 -36.57 -1.28
N LEU A 36 -13.90 -36.28 0.02
CA LEU A 36 -13.63 -37.25 1.08
C LEU A 36 -14.91 -37.91 1.63
N GLY A 37 -16.09 -37.64 1.05
CA GLY A 37 -17.37 -38.18 1.52
C GLY A 37 -17.84 -37.63 2.86
N ARG A 38 -17.35 -36.45 3.27
CA ARG A 38 -17.73 -35.77 4.51
C ARG A 38 -18.70 -34.64 4.18
N GLU A 39 -19.94 -34.79 4.61
CA GLU A 39 -20.97 -33.74 4.50
C GLU A 39 -21.31 -33.18 5.88
N GLY A 40 -21.20 -31.86 6.02
CA GLY A 40 -21.55 -31.16 7.26
C GLY A 40 -23.03 -30.79 7.36
N ALA A 41 -23.46 -30.46 8.57
CA ALA A 41 -24.84 -30.06 8.90
C ALA A 41 -25.28 -28.67 8.39
N GLY A 42 -24.48 -28.01 7.54
CA GLY A 42 -24.77 -26.68 6.99
C GLY A 42 -23.56 -25.99 6.34
N PRO A 43 -23.74 -24.81 5.71
CA PRO A 43 -22.65 -24.05 5.10
C PRO A 43 -21.60 -23.64 6.14
N GLY A 44 -20.33 -23.94 5.92
CA GLY A 44 -19.25 -23.55 6.86
C GLY A 44 -19.04 -24.53 8.03
N ALA A 45 -19.99 -25.42 8.30
CA ALA A 45 -19.97 -26.28 9.49
C ALA A 45 -18.88 -27.35 9.41
N GLU A 46 -18.75 -28.01 8.26
CA GLU A 46 -17.70 -29.00 8.06
C GLU A 46 -16.32 -28.34 7.97
N GLU A 47 -16.22 -27.16 7.35
CA GLU A 47 -14.96 -26.43 7.33
C GLU A 47 -14.50 -26.05 8.73
N TYR A 48 -15.40 -25.50 9.56
CA TYR A 48 -15.11 -25.18 10.95
C TYR A 48 -14.67 -26.42 11.74
N ALA A 49 -15.41 -27.52 11.61
CA ALA A 49 -15.08 -28.78 12.27
C ALA A 49 -13.73 -29.33 11.77
N ALA A 50 -13.43 -29.23 10.48
CA ALA A 50 -12.16 -29.68 9.90
C ALA A 50 -10.97 -28.89 10.44
N VAL A 51 -11.03 -27.55 10.44
CA VAL A 51 -9.96 -26.72 11.01
C VAL A 51 -9.77 -27.05 12.49
N ARG A 52 -10.86 -27.15 13.26
CA ARG A 52 -10.75 -27.50 14.69
C ARG A 52 -10.16 -28.88 14.94
N ARG A 53 -10.52 -29.89 14.15
CA ARG A 53 -9.91 -31.24 14.27
C ARG A 53 -8.41 -31.19 14.02
N THR A 54 -7.96 -30.51 12.96
CA THR A 54 -6.53 -30.33 12.68
C THR A 54 -5.82 -29.71 13.87
N TRP A 55 -6.35 -28.63 14.43
CA TRP A 55 -5.70 -27.94 15.55
C TRP A 55 -5.82 -28.67 16.88
N ALA A 56 -6.87 -29.48 17.10
CA ALA A 56 -6.98 -30.35 18.27
C ALA A 56 -5.89 -31.43 18.24
N GLU A 57 -5.65 -32.07 17.09
CA GLU A 57 -4.56 -33.04 16.91
C GLU A 57 -3.18 -32.42 17.17
N HIS A 58 -2.97 -31.16 16.76
CA HIS A 58 -1.72 -30.45 17.01
C HIS A 58 -1.57 -29.97 18.46
N ALA A 59 -2.68 -29.78 19.19
CA ALA A 59 -2.68 -29.41 20.60
C ALA A 59 -2.51 -30.62 21.54
N ASP A 60 -2.95 -31.81 21.11
CA ASP A 60 -2.81 -33.08 21.86
C ASP A 60 -1.48 -33.79 21.63
N GLY A 61 -0.82 -33.55 20.49
CA GLY A 61 0.44 -34.21 20.14
C GLY A 61 1.67 -33.67 20.87
N ASP A 62 2.74 -34.47 20.91
CA ASP A 62 4.10 -34.18 21.41
C ASP A 62 4.81 -32.97 20.72
N ALA A 63 4.08 -32.20 19.90
CA ALA A 63 4.54 -31.10 19.06
C ALA A 63 4.52 -29.72 19.74
N GLY A 64 4.17 -29.62 21.03
CA GLY A 64 4.56 -28.47 21.86
C GLY A 64 3.88 -27.13 21.55
N LEU A 65 2.63 -27.11 21.10
CA LEU A 65 1.81 -25.90 21.22
C LEU A 65 1.27 -25.85 22.65
N SER A 66 1.99 -25.15 23.54
CA SER A 66 1.63 -24.99 24.95
C SER A 66 0.17 -24.54 25.10
N VAL A 67 -0.70 -25.48 25.49
CA VAL A 67 -2.12 -25.23 25.80
C VAL A 67 -2.29 -24.57 27.18
N ASN A 68 -1.19 -24.18 27.82
CA ASN A 68 -1.18 -23.48 29.11
C ASN A 68 -1.14 -21.97 28.89
N GLY A 69 -2.32 -21.41 28.63
CA GLY A 69 -2.52 -19.97 28.67
C GLY A 69 -2.22 -19.41 30.07
N ARG A 70 -0.98 -18.95 30.29
CA ARG A 70 -0.57 -17.77 31.10
C ARG A 70 0.91 -17.76 31.49
N GLU A 71 1.66 -18.87 31.43
CA GLU A 71 3.04 -18.90 31.94
C GLU A 71 4.11 -18.53 30.89
N ASP A 72 3.87 -18.76 29.60
CA ASP A 72 4.88 -18.53 28.56
C ASP A 72 4.95 -17.08 28.04
N ALA A 73 3.96 -16.24 28.35
CA ALA A 73 3.95 -14.84 27.93
C ALA A 73 5.01 -13.99 28.67
N ASP A 74 5.36 -14.37 29.91
CA ASP A 74 6.39 -13.69 30.70
C ASP A 74 7.81 -14.20 30.42
N ALA A 75 7.94 -15.44 29.91
CA ALA A 75 9.24 -16.02 29.56
C ALA A 75 9.87 -15.36 28.32
N ASN A 76 9.06 -15.04 27.30
CA ASN A 76 9.55 -14.39 26.07
C ASN A 76 9.86 -12.89 26.23
N ARG A 77 9.45 -12.24 27.32
CA ARG A 77 9.83 -10.85 27.63
C ARG A 77 11.21 -10.76 28.31
N ARG A 78 11.80 -11.88 28.73
CA ARG A 78 13.06 -11.91 29.50
C ARG A 78 14.19 -12.71 28.82
N GLN A 79 14.36 -12.61 27.50
CA GLN A 79 15.56 -13.17 26.86
C GLN A 79 16.17 -12.19 25.84
N HIS A 80 17.09 -11.37 26.34
CA HIS A 80 18.26 -10.90 25.59
C HIS A 80 19.42 -11.89 25.78
N PRO A 81 20.42 -11.92 24.88
CA PRO A 81 21.05 -13.15 24.44
C PRO A 81 22.05 -13.70 25.46
N GLY A 82 21.82 -14.93 25.89
CA GLY A 82 22.76 -15.75 26.64
C GLY A 82 22.73 -17.15 26.06
N VAL A 83 23.86 -17.59 25.54
CA VAL A 83 24.14 -18.94 25.08
C VAL A 83 23.85 -19.93 26.20
N ASP A 84 22.99 -20.93 25.96
CA ASP A 84 23.25 -22.34 26.30
C ASP A 84 22.07 -23.28 26.00
N GLY A 85 22.39 -24.44 25.41
CA GLY A 85 21.87 -25.72 25.91
C GLY A 85 20.60 -26.31 25.28
N GLY A 86 20.73 -26.86 24.08
CA GLY A 86 20.13 -28.14 23.65
C GLY A 86 18.69 -28.47 24.06
N ARG A 87 17.72 -28.03 23.26
CA ARG A 87 16.47 -28.78 22.99
C ARG A 87 16.11 -28.64 21.52
N ALA A 88 15.98 -29.77 20.83
CA ALA A 88 15.59 -29.81 19.43
C ALA A 88 14.14 -29.29 19.28
N ALA A 89 13.95 -28.32 18.38
CA ALA A 89 12.61 -27.89 17.96
C ALA A 89 11.96 -28.99 17.11
N PRO A 90 10.67 -29.31 17.31
CA PRO A 90 10.01 -30.35 16.54
C PRO A 90 9.84 -29.91 15.09
N THR A 91 10.21 -30.80 14.18
CA THR A 91 10.06 -30.63 12.73
C THR A 91 8.64 -30.99 12.34
N ILE A 92 7.87 -30.06 11.75
CA ILE A 92 6.44 -30.23 11.37
C ILE A 92 6.25 -31.16 10.15
N LEU A 93 7.33 -31.68 9.56
CA LEU A 93 7.30 -32.64 8.45
C LEU A 93 7.61 -34.06 8.94
N GLY A 94 6.72 -34.60 9.77
CA GLY A 94 6.67 -36.03 10.09
C GLY A 94 5.28 -36.53 9.80
N ALA A 95 5.15 -37.53 8.92
CA ALA A 95 3.86 -38.15 8.61
C ALA A 95 3.17 -38.57 9.91
N ALA A 96 2.02 -37.95 10.20
CA ALA A 96 1.17 -38.33 11.31
C ALA A 96 0.73 -39.79 11.11
N THR A 97 1.32 -40.71 11.90
CA THR A 97 0.77 -42.05 12.04
C THR A 97 -0.58 -41.93 12.71
N ALA A 98 -1.62 -42.33 11.99
CA ALA A 98 -3.00 -42.37 12.48
C ALA A 98 -3.07 -43.14 13.80
N VAL A 99 -3.38 -42.45 14.90
CA VAL A 99 -3.82 -43.11 16.13
C VAL A 99 -5.32 -43.35 15.98
N ALA A 100 -5.65 -44.53 15.47
CA ALA A 100 -6.98 -45.11 15.65
C ALA A 100 -7.13 -45.51 17.12
N GLY A 101 -8.11 -44.92 17.81
CA GLY A 101 -8.44 -45.37 19.16
C GLY A 101 -9.47 -44.48 19.84
N GLY A 102 -10.74 -44.91 19.81
CA GLY A 102 -11.79 -44.30 20.61
C GLY A 102 -11.48 -44.41 22.09
N GLY A 103 -11.14 -43.28 22.71
CA GLY A 103 -11.10 -43.06 24.15
C GLY A 103 -12.04 -41.90 24.49
N ALA A 104 -12.74 -41.98 25.62
CA ALA A 104 -13.67 -40.95 26.07
C ALA A 104 -12.97 -39.57 26.13
N ALA A 105 -13.68 -38.52 25.71
CA ALA A 105 -13.21 -37.14 25.75
C ALA A 105 -12.69 -36.78 27.16
N ASP A 106 -11.41 -36.42 27.28
CA ASP A 106 -10.85 -35.87 28.53
C ASP A 106 -11.43 -34.46 28.72
N PRO A 107 -12.30 -34.22 29.72
CA PRO A 107 -12.92 -32.92 29.91
C PRO A 107 -11.89 -31.81 30.19
N ARG A 108 -10.69 -32.17 30.67
CA ARG A 108 -9.59 -31.22 30.88
C ARG A 108 -8.92 -30.84 29.57
N PHE A 109 -8.82 -31.75 28.61
CA PHE A 109 -8.33 -31.44 27.27
C PHE A 109 -9.30 -30.49 26.56
N ASP A 110 -10.59 -30.82 26.55
CA ASP A 110 -11.62 -30.00 25.88
C ASP A 110 -11.61 -28.55 26.40
N ALA A 111 -11.51 -28.36 27.73
CA ALA A 111 -11.45 -27.04 28.35
C ALA A 111 -10.16 -26.27 27.98
N ARG A 112 -9.01 -26.94 27.91
CA ARG A 112 -7.73 -26.32 27.50
C ARG A 112 -7.76 -25.94 26.02
N PHE A 113 -8.24 -26.85 25.15
CA PHE A 113 -8.34 -26.60 23.72
C PHE A 113 -9.28 -25.42 23.41
N GLU A 114 -10.41 -25.30 24.12
CA GLU A 114 -11.27 -24.12 23.98
C GLU A 114 -10.55 -22.83 24.35
N GLY A 115 -9.77 -22.82 25.44
CA GLY A 115 -8.96 -21.66 25.83
C GLY A 115 -7.95 -21.26 24.74
N PHE A 116 -7.22 -22.24 24.20
CA PHE A 116 -6.30 -22.05 23.08
C PHE A 116 -7.03 -21.52 21.83
N TRP A 117 -8.14 -22.15 21.45
CA TRP A 117 -8.91 -21.80 20.26
C TRP A 117 -9.40 -20.36 20.33
N GLN A 118 -10.04 -19.96 21.43
CA GLN A 118 -10.52 -18.59 21.61
C GLN A 118 -9.39 -17.56 21.59
N GLU A 119 -8.23 -17.88 22.19
CA GLU A 119 -7.09 -16.96 22.18
C GLU A 119 -6.47 -16.83 20.77
N ALA A 120 -6.35 -17.92 20.02
CA ALA A 120 -5.89 -17.91 18.63
C ALA A 120 -6.81 -17.06 17.74
N LEU A 121 -8.13 -17.21 17.90
CA LEU A 121 -9.12 -16.36 17.21
C LEU A 121 -8.99 -14.89 17.62
N ARG A 122 -8.82 -14.61 18.92
CA ARG A 122 -8.73 -13.24 19.43
C ARG A 122 -7.46 -12.51 18.98
N ARG A 123 -6.30 -13.19 18.99
CA ARG A 123 -5.02 -12.62 18.55
C ARG A 123 -4.86 -12.60 17.04
N GLY A 124 -5.48 -13.56 16.35
CA GLY A 124 -5.31 -13.78 14.93
C GLY A 124 -4.00 -14.49 14.55
N VAL A 125 -3.15 -14.83 15.51
CA VAL A 125 -1.91 -15.60 15.32
C VAL A 125 -1.77 -16.66 16.40
N ILE A 126 -1.05 -17.73 16.08
CA ILE A 126 -0.75 -18.83 16.99
C ILE A 126 0.70 -18.71 17.43
N ASP A 127 0.92 -18.29 18.67
CA ASP A 127 2.25 -18.11 19.24
C ASP A 127 3.03 -19.44 19.24
N GLY A 128 4.33 -19.38 18.95
CA GLY A 128 5.21 -20.57 18.91
C GLY A 128 5.10 -21.45 17.65
N SER A 129 4.27 -21.07 16.66
CA SER A 129 4.07 -21.85 15.43
C SER A 129 5.03 -21.50 14.27
N ALA A 130 5.94 -20.54 14.47
CA ALA A 130 6.94 -20.13 13.49
C ALA A 130 7.87 -21.29 13.11
N ALA A 131 8.36 -21.29 11.87
CA ALA A 131 9.27 -22.32 11.39
C ALA A 131 10.62 -22.24 12.11
N ALA A 132 11.18 -23.40 12.49
CA ALA A 132 12.50 -23.46 13.09
C ALA A 132 13.59 -23.04 12.06
N PRO A 133 14.58 -22.22 12.45
CA PRO A 133 15.70 -21.88 11.58
C PRO A 133 16.47 -23.12 11.14
N LEU A 134 16.76 -23.25 9.85
CA LEU A 134 17.59 -24.30 9.31
C LEU A 134 19.06 -23.85 9.27
N ALA A 135 19.96 -24.64 9.84
CA ALA A 135 21.40 -24.42 9.68
C ALA A 135 21.82 -24.71 8.23
N LEU A 136 22.21 -23.68 7.50
CA LEU A 136 22.72 -23.82 6.15
C LEU A 136 24.14 -24.39 6.18
N LYS A 137 24.40 -25.40 5.35
CA LYS A 137 25.76 -25.81 5.00
C LYS A 137 26.18 -25.04 3.75
N ALA A 138 27.44 -24.61 3.68
CA ALA A 138 27.97 -23.96 2.48
C ALA A 138 27.75 -24.87 1.26
N GLY A 139 26.98 -24.39 0.29
CA GLY A 139 26.70 -25.06 -0.98
C GLY A 139 27.79 -24.77 -2.02
N GLY A 140 27.87 -25.62 -3.05
CA GLY A 140 28.91 -25.64 -4.07
C GLY A 140 29.09 -24.36 -4.90
N GLU A 141 30.17 -24.34 -5.68
CA GLU A 141 30.62 -23.19 -6.48
C GLU A 141 29.52 -22.67 -7.41
N ILE A 142 29.23 -21.37 -7.30
CA ILE A 142 28.39 -20.65 -8.26
C ILE A 142 29.23 -20.46 -9.52
N GLY A 143 28.91 -21.21 -10.57
CA GLY A 143 29.52 -21.03 -11.88
C GLY A 143 29.26 -19.62 -12.42
N PRO A 144 30.15 -19.09 -13.29
CA PRO A 144 29.95 -17.77 -13.88
C PRO A 144 28.63 -17.72 -14.66
N PRO A 145 27.89 -16.60 -14.60
CA PRO A 145 26.66 -16.46 -15.36
C PRO A 145 26.95 -16.62 -16.86
N PRO A 146 26.07 -17.29 -17.62
CA PRO A 146 26.24 -17.40 -19.06
C PRO A 146 26.19 -16.01 -19.71
N ALA A 147 27.27 -15.61 -20.38
CA ALA A 147 27.33 -14.33 -21.08
C ALA A 147 26.38 -14.33 -22.29
N ARG A 148 25.45 -13.37 -22.34
CA ARG A 148 24.58 -13.12 -23.50
C ARG A 148 24.58 -11.62 -23.82
N LEU A 149 25.59 -11.16 -24.54
CA LEU A 149 25.79 -9.74 -24.83
C LEU A 149 24.96 -9.22 -26.02
N ASP A 150 24.52 -10.11 -26.92
CA ASP A 150 23.88 -9.72 -28.19
C ASP A 150 22.35 -9.90 -28.24
N ALA A 151 21.73 -10.28 -27.11
CA ALA A 151 20.33 -10.68 -27.07
C ALA A 151 19.52 -9.84 -26.09
N ILE A 152 18.28 -9.52 -26.45
CA ILE A 152 17.37 -8.81 -25.54
C ILE A 152 16.85 -9.78 -24.49
N GLU A 153 17.02 -9.42 -23.22
CA GLU A 153 16.40 -10.12 -22.11
C GLU A 153 14.95 -9.68 -21.93
N ILE A 154 14.06 -10.66 -21.79
CA ILE A 154 12.65 -10.47 -21.48
C ILE A 154 12.41 -10.96 -20.07
N VAL A 155 12.03 -10.06 -19.18
CA VAL A 155 11.77 -10.33 -17.77
C VAL A 155 10.26 -10.26 -17.53
N PHE A 156 9.69 -11.35 -17.05
CA PHE A 156 8.30 -11.39 -16.61
C PHE A 156 8.25 -11.04 -15.13
N LYS A 157 7.42 -10.07 -14.76
CA LYS A 157 7.20 -9.72 -13.35
C LYS A 157 5.71 -9.66 -13.06
N PRO A 158 5.25 -10.20 -11.92
CA PRO A 158 3.91 -9.92 -11.44
C PRO A 158 3.68 -8.42 -11.34
N ASP A 159 2.49 -7.98 -11.71
CA ASP A 159 2.13 -6.58 -11.56
C ASP A 159 1.99 -6.25 -10.07
N PRO A 160 2.52 -5.12 -9.56
CA PRO A 160 2.46 -4.82 -8.12
C PRO A 160 1.05 -4.75 -7.51
N GLY A 161 0.02 -4.59 -8.33
CA GLY A 161 -1.37 -4.48 -7.88
C GLY A 161 -2.20 -5.71 -8.22
N LEU A 162 -2.00 -6.28 -9.42
CA LEU A 162 -2.79 -7.43 -9.88
C LEU A 162 -2.12 -8.78 -9.62
N ASP A 163 -0.84 -8.76 -9.24
CA ASP A 163 0.05 -9.91 -9.05
C ASP A 163 0.01 -10.85 -10.27
N GLY A 164 -0.51 -12.07 -10.10
CA GLY A 164 -0.65 -13.04 -11.19
C GLY A 164 -1.85 -12.79 -12.11
N GLY A 165 -2.77 -11.91 -11.74
CA GLY A 165 -4.03 -11.60 -12.44
C GLY A 165 -5.29 -12.06 -11.72
N GLU A 166 -5.16 -12.68 -10.56
CA GLU A 166 -6.26 -13.06 -9.68
C GLU A 166 -7.08 -11.85 -9.22
N PHE A 167 -6.44 -10.69 -9.08
CA PHE A 167 -7.10 -9.44 -8.70
C PHE A 167 -7.48 -8.55 -9.88
N ALA A 168 -7.41 -9.03 -11.12
CA ALA A 168 -7.66 -8.23 -12.33
C ALA A 168 -9.07 -7.60 -12.37
N ASN A 169 -10.05 -8.19 -11.69
CA ASN A 169 -11.41 -7.63 -11.61
C ASN A 169 -11.61 -6.63 -10.45
N ASN A 170 -10.54 -6.28 -9.72
CA ASN A 170 -10.58 -5.28 -8.65
C ASN A 170 -10.34 -3.88 -9.22
N ALA A 171 -11.37 -3.04 -9.19
CA ALA A 171 -11.33 -1.70 -9.79
C ALA A 171 -10.39 -0.74 -9.04
N TRP A 172 -10.24 -0.88 -7.72
CA TRP A 172 -9.28 -0.09 -6.93
C TRP A 172 -7.85 -0.38 -7.38
N LEU A 173 -7.50 -1.66 -7.60
CA LEU A 173 -6.16 -2.06 -8.02
C LEU A 173 -5.87 -1.76 -9.50
N GLN A 174 -6.89 -1.65 -10.34
CA GLN A 174 -6.76 -1.20 -11.73
C GLN A 174 -6.52 0.31 -11.84
N GLU A 175 -7.24 1.12 -11.06
CA GLU A 175 -7.07 2.58 -11.02
C GLU A 175 -5.84 3.02 -10.21
N TRP A 176 -5.36 2.18 -9.30
CA TRP A 176 -4.18 2.48 -8.49
C TRP A 176 -2.94 2.75 -9.36
N PRO A 177 -2.29 3.93 -9.27
CA PRO A 177 -1.12 4.24 -10.08
C PRO A 177 0.06 3.39 -9.62
N ARG A 178 0.68 2.66 -10.56
CA ARG A 178 1.87 1.86 -10.24
C ARG A 178 3.01 2.77 -9.76
N PRO A 179 3.79 2.36 -8.74
CA PRO A 179 4.78 3.25 -8.09
C PRO A 179 5.76 3.93 -9.06
N LEU A 180 6.34 3.14 -9.98
CA LEU A 180 7.37 3.62 -10.89
C LEU A 180 6.82 4.26 -12.17
N THR A 181 5.76 3.70 -12.77
CA THR A 181 5.24 4.18 -14.06
C THR A 181 4.14 5.23 -13.91
N GLN A 182 3.47 5.27 -12.75
CA GLN A 182 2.23 6.01 -12.53
C GLN A 182 1.10 5.61 -13.49
N LEU A 183 1.22 4.43 -14.13
CA LEU A 183 0.24 3.86 -15.03
C LEU A 183 -0.96 3.31 -14.26
N THR A 184 -2.13 3.49 -14.86
CA THR A 184 -3.41 2.93 -14.44
C THR A 184 -4.07 2.24 -15.63
N TRP A 185 -4.94 1.26 -15.39
CA TRP A 185 -5.79 0.63 -16.41
C TRP A 185 -5.06 0.08 -17.66
N ASP A 186 -3.80 -0.35 -17.54
CA ASP A 186 -3.01 -1.01 -18.58
C ASP A 186 -1.72 -1.60 -18.00
N ASN A 187 -1.08 -2.48 -18.76
CA ASN A 187 0.36 -2.74 -18.69
C ASN A 187 1.09 -2.21 -19.94
N ALA A 188 2.42 -2.16 -19.87
CA ALA A 188 3.30 -1.71 -20.95
C ALA A 188 4.55 -2.58 -21.02
N ALA A 189 5.19 -2.65 -22.18
CA ALA A 189 6.55 -3.14 -22.31
C ALA A 189 7.50 -2.05 -21.80
N LEU A 190 8.15 -2.31 -20.66
CA LEU A 190 9.02 -1.34 -20.00
C LEU A 190 10.44 -1.44 -20.54
N LEU A 191 10.97 -0.33 -21.06
CA LEU A 191 12.29 -0.28 -21.71
C LEU A 191 13.18 0.81 -21.10
N GLY A 192 14.49 0.57 -21.07
CA GLY A 192 15.49 1.59 -20.80
C GLY A 192 15.64 2.60 -21.96
N PRO A 193 16.12 3.83 -21.70
CA PRO A 193 16.27 4.86 -22.73
C PRO A 193 17.23 4.49 -23.87
N GLY A 194 18.32 3.78 -23.58
CA GLY A 194 19.28 3.35 -24.60
C GLY A 194 18.66 2.31 -25.53
N THR A 195 17.86 1.40 -24.98
CA THR A 195 17.09 0.40 -25.76
C THR A 195 16.04 1.07 -26.63
N ALA A 196 15.30 2.02 -26.07
CA ALA A 196 14.31 2.80 -26.82
C ALA A 196 14.95 3.60 -27.96
N ALA A 197 16.11 4.22 -27.72
CA ALA A 197 16.87 4.97 -28.72
C ALA A 197 17.39 4.05 -29.85
N ALA A 198 17.94 2.88 -29.51
CA ALA A 198 18.40 1.90 -30.49
C ALA A 198 17.26 1.41 -31.40
N LEU A 199 16.06 1.21 -30.82
CA LEU A 199 14.86 0.79 -31.54
C LEU A 199 14.11 1.95 -32.21
N LYS A 200 14.48 3.20 -31.92
CA LYS A 200 13.80 4.42 -32.37
C LYS A 200 12.30 4.40 -32.04
N VAL A 201 11.99 4.07 -30.78
CA VAL A 201 10.62 4.06 -30.25
C VAL A 201 10.45 5.08 -29.13
N ILE A 202 9.23 5.58 -28.99
CA ILE A 202 8.81 6.49 -27.92
C ILE A 202 7.64 5.89 -27.15
N ASP A 203 7.28 6.53 -26.03
CA ASP A 203 6.10 6.17 -25.24
C ASP A 203 4.84 6.07 -26.12
N GLY A 204 4.13 4.95 -25.98
CA GLY A 204 2.89 4.67 -26.70
C GLY A 204 3.06 3.96 -28.04
N GLU A 205 4.23 3.99 -28.67
CA GLU A 205 4.49 3.15 -29.85
C GLU A 205 4.49 1.66 -29.48
N ARG A 206 4.30 0.79 -30.47
CA ARG A 206 4.18 -0.66 -30.24
C ARG A 206 5.41 -1.41 -30.71
N LEU A 207 5.76 -2.44 -29.95
CA LEU A 207 6.74 -3.44 -30.34
C LEU A 207 6.05 -4.79 -30.53
N ARG A 208 6.50 -5.51 -31.55
CA ARG A 208 6.32 -6.96 -31.65
C ARG A 208 7.50 -7.63 -30.96
N ILE A 209 7.16 -8.40 -29.92
CA ILE A 209 8.09 -9.14 -29.07
C ILE A 209 7.95 -10.61 -29.42
N GLU A 210 9.07 -11.23 -29.79
CA GLU A 210 9.14 -12.64 -30.15
C GLU A 210 10.04 -13.40 -29.18
N VAL A 211 9.52 -14.48 -28.58
CA VAL A 211 10.24 -15.37 -27.66
C VAL A 211 9.92 -16.82 -28.05
N ALA A 212 10.95 -17.58 -28.43
CA ALA A 212 10.82 -19.00 -28.79
C ALA A 212 9.65 -19.30 -29.75
N GLY A 213 9.51 -18.49 -30.82
CA GLY A 213 8.47 -18.62 -31.84
C GLY A 213 7.07 -18.12 -31.44
N ARG A 214 6.89 -17.65 -30.19
CA ARG A 214 5.65 -16.99 -29.74
C ARG A 214 5.78 -15.49 -29.89
N THR A 215 4.70 -14.83 -30.30
CA THR A 215 4.70 -13.38 -30.54
C THR A 215 3.60 -12.67 -29.75
N LEU A 216 3.90 -11.44 -29.37
CA LEU A 216 2.99 -10.53 -28.69
C LEU A 216 3.28 -9.10 -29.14
N GLU A 217 2.23 -8.31 -29.36
CA GLU A 217 2.37 -6.87 -29.60
C GLU A 217 1.99 -6.07 -28.36
N ALA A 218 2.92 -5.25 -27.86
CA ALA A 218 2.76 -4.49 -26.63
C ALA A 218 3.13 -3.02 -26.85
N PRO A 219 2.38 -2.06 -26.26
CA PRO A 219 2.77 -0.66 -26.26
C PRO A 219 3.95 -0.43 -25.30
N VAL A 220 4.84 0.47 -25.67
CA VAL A 220 6.10 0.76 -24.97
C VAL A 220 5.91 1.90 -23.97
N LEU A 221 6.49 1.74 -22.78
CA LEU A 221 6.68 2.84 -21.84
C LEU A 221 8.17 2.89 -21.44
N VAL A 222 8.83 4.00 -21.73
CA VAL A 222 10.26 4.19 -21.46
C VAL A 222 10.45 4.65 -20.02
N LEU A 223 11.26 3.89 -19.29
CA LEU A 223 11.63 4.17 -17.90
C LEU A 223 13.13 4.40 -17.80
N PRO A 224 13.60 5.61 -17.40
CA PRO A 224 15.02 5.91 -17.18
C PRO A 224 15.73 4.96 -16.23
N GLU A 225 15.00 4.39 -15.28
CA GLU A 225 15.51 3.46 -14.29
C GLU A 225 15.69 2.03 -14.84
N GLN A 226 15.01 1.68 -15.95
CA GLN A 226 15.01 0.33 -16.55
C GLN A 226 16.33 0.02 -17.28
N ALA A 227 16.91 -1.15 -17.04
CA ALA A 227 18.17 -1.58 -17.66
C ALA A 227 18.10 -1.58 -19.20
N ASP A 228 19.19 -1.21 -19.85
CA ASP A 228 19.30 -1.34 -21.30
C ASP A 228 19.56 -2.80 -21.71
N GLY A 229 19.05 -3.21 -22.87
CA GLY A 229 19.04 -4.62 -23.28
C GLY A 229 17.94 -5.46 -22.61
N VAL A 230 17.13 -4.88 -21.72
CA VAL A 230 16.11 -5.60 -20.93
C VAL A 230 14.71 -5.01 -21.16
N VAL A 231 13.74 -5.88 -21.41
CA VAL A 231 12.31 -5.56 -21.45
C VAL A 231 11.59 -6.22 -20.28
N THR A 232 10.93 -5.43 -19.43
CA THR A 232 10.04 -5.99 -18.41
C THR A 232 8.61 -6.03 -18.94
N LEU A 233 7.97 -7.20 -18.83
CA LEU A 233 6.56 -7.43 -19.17
C LEU A 233 5.76 -7.76 -17.89
N PRO A 234 4.91 -6.82 -17.42
CA PRO A 234 4.03 -7.07 -16.28
C PRO A 234 2.98 -8.14 -16.58
N LEU A 235 2.81 -9.10 -15.67
CA LEU A 235 1.79 -10.15 -15.70
C LEU A 235 0.46 -9.65 -15.11
N GLY A 236 -0.60 -10.46 -15.23
CA GLY A 236 -1.90 -10.20 -14.59
C GLY A 236 -2.92 -9.43 -15.43
N TYR A 237 -2.57 -9.01 -16.63
CA TYR A 237 -3.42 -8.30 -17.59
C TYR A 237 -3.83 -9.17 -18.78
N GLY A 238 -4.64 -8.62 -19.71
CA GLY A 238 -5.06 -9.28 -20.94
C GLY A 238 -6.07 -10.42 -20.75
N ARG A 239 -6.74 -10.47 -19.60
CA ARG A 239 -7.71 -11.53 -19.29
C ARG A 239 -8.98 -11.36 -20.12
N ALA A 240 -9.48 -12.47 -20.68
CA ALA A 240 -10.73 -12.49 -21.44
C ALA A 240 -11.98 -12.64 -20.54
N ALA A 241 -11.81 -13.19 -19.34
CA ALA A 241 -12.90 -13.52 -18.41
C ALA A 241 -12.53 -13.21 -16.94
N ALA A 242 -12.03 -12.00 -16.68
CA ALA A 242 -11.87 -11.45 -15.33
C ALA A 242 -13.21 -10.95 -14.75
N GLY A 243 -14.06 -10.36 -15.59
CA GLY A 243 -15.34 -9.75 -15.19
C GLY A 243 -15.53 -8.35 -15.78
N ASN A 244 -16.36 -7.53 -15.14
CA ASN A 244 -16.73 -6.21 -15.68
C ASN A 244 -15.65 -5.14 -15.60
N VAL A 245 -14.51 -5.42 -14.96
CA VAL A 245 -13.43 -4.45 -14.74
C VAL A 245 -12.20 -4.81 -15.56
N GLY A 246 -11.72 -6.05 -15.46
CA GLY A 246 -10.42 -6.48 -16.01
C GLY A 246 -10.46 -7.09 -17.41
N ASN A 247 -11.64 -7.24 -18.02
CA ASN A 247 -11.76 -7.87 -19.34
C ASN A 247 -11.11 -7.00 -20.42
N GLY A 248 -10.13 -7.55 -21.13
CA GLY A 248 -9.46 -6.86 -22.24
C GLY A 248 -8.61 -5.66 -21.85
N VAL A 249 -8.29 -5.50 -20.55
CA VAL A 249 -7.41 -4.44 -20.07
C VAL A 249 -5.95 -4.86 -20.28
N GLY A 250 -5.16 -4.02 -20.93
CA GLY A 250 -3.76 -4.32 -21.26
C GLY A 250 -3.59 -5.51 -22.21
N PHE A 251 -2.41 -6.13 -22.18
CA PHE A 251 -2.05 -7.31 -22.96
C PHE A 251 -1.66 -8.48 -22.06
N ASP A 252 -1.84 -9.71 -22.56
CA ASP A 252 -1.50 -10.94 -21.83
C ASP A 252 -0.05 -11.35 -22.08
N ALA A 253 0.83 -11.04 -21.12
CA ALA A 253 2.24 -11.41 -21.15
C ALA A 253 2.48 -12.91 -20.92
N TYR A 254 1.53 -13.67 -20.35
CA TYR A 254 1.68 -15.12 -20.18
C TYR A 254 1.82 -15.85 -21.52
N ARG A 255 1.32 -15.26 -22.61
CA ARG A 255 1.46 -15.80 -23.98
C ARG A 255 2.91 -15.98 -24.43
N LEU A 256 3.86 -15.27 -23.83
CA LEU A 256 5.29 -15.41 -24.14
C LEU A 256 6.06 -16.25 -23.11
N ARG A 257 5.49 -16.49 -21.92
CA ARG A 257 6.18 -17.18 -20.83
C ARG A 257 6.24 -18.69 -21.10
N SER A 258 7.32 -19.34 -20.68
CA SER A 258 7.50 -20.79 -20.81
C SER A 258 7.73 -21.44 -19.45
N LEU A 259 7.34 -22.72 -19.32
CA LEU A 259 7.57 -23.50 -18.10
C LEU A 259 9.05 -23.84 -17.87
N ALA A 260 9.89 -23.77 -18.92
CA ALA A 260 11.30 -24.14 -18.84
C ALA A 260 12.15 -23.13 -18.06
N ALA A 261 11.66 -21.90 -17.89
CA ALA A 261 12.40 -20.79 -17.30
C ALA A 261 11.41 -19.82 -16.62
N LEU A 262 10.68 -20.29 -15.60
CA LEU A 262 9.66 -19.47 -14.93
C LEU A 262 10.27 -18.28 -14.18
N ASP A 263 11.46 -18.46 -13.60
CA ASP A 263 12.15 -17.45 -12.79
C ASP A 263 13.42 -16.90 -13.46
N ALA A 264 13.75 -17.37 -14.67
CA ALA A 264 14.87 -16.91 -15.45
C ALA A 264 14.41 -15.99 -16.60
N PRO A 265 15.20 -14.95 -16.96
CA PRO A 265 14.92 -14.15 -18.13
C PRO A 265 14.83 -15.00 -19.40
N ALA A 266 13.84 -14.72 -20.23
CA ALA A 266 13.77 -15.27 -21.56
C ALA A 266 14.62 -14.42 -22.52
N VAL A 267 15.01 -15.01 -23.64
CA VAL A 267 15.70 -14.27 -24.71
C VAL A 267 14.74 -14.06 -25.85
N GLY A 268 14.63 -12.81 -26.33
CA GLY A 268 13.70 -12.44 -27.37
C GLY A 268 14.28 -11.52 -28.44
N ARG A 269 13.50 -11.35 -29.50
CA ARG A 269 13.73 -10.35 -30.55
C ARG A 269 12.63 -9.28 -30.48
N LEU A 270 13.03 -8.03 -30.69
CA LEU A 270 12.15 -6.88 -30.74
C LEU A 270 12.10 -6.33 -32.16
N THR A 271 10.90 -6.05 -32.65
CA THR A 271 10.68 -5.33 -33.92
C THR A 271 9.58 -4.28 -33.74
N ARG A 272 9.66 -3.16 -34.45
CA ARG A 272 8.61 -2.13 -34.39
C ARG A 272 7.31 -2.69 -35.00
N ALA A 273 6.19 -2.36 -34.37
CA ALA A 273 4.86 -2.69 -34.85
C ALA A 273 4.05 -1.40 -35.10
N ALA A 274 3.06 -1.49 -35.98
CA ALA A 274 2.18 -0.36 -36.26
C ALA A 274 1.22 -0.08 -35.10
N GLY A 275 0.84 1.19 -34.96
CA GLY A 275 -0.14 1.66 -33.99
C GLY A 275 0.48 2.45 -32.83
N PHE A 276 -0.37 3.25 -32.19
CA PHE A 276 -0.02 4.09 -31.05
C PHE A 276 -1.05 3.92 -29.95
N HIS A 277 -0.61 3.87 -28.72
CA HIS A 277 -1.43 3.66 -27.54
C HIS A 277 -1.29 4.83 -26.58
N THR A 278 -2.42 5.33 -26.07
CA THR A 278 -2.40 6.40 -25.07
C THR A 278 -2.54 5.81 -23.67
N PHE A 279 -1.51 5.99 -22.84
CA PHE A 279 -1.50 5.52 -21.47
C PHE A 279 -2.23 6.47 -20.50
N ALA A 280 -3.03 5.90 -19.61
CA ALA A 280 -3.67 6.61 -18.51
C ALA A 280 -2.68 6.76 -17.35
N LEU A 281 -1.73 7.68 -17.51
CA LEU A 281 -0.78 8.02 -16.45
C LEU A 281 -1.39 9.04 -15.49
N ARG A 282 -1.31 8.76 -14.18
CA ARG A 282 -1.72 9.70 -13.13
C ARG A 282 -0.79 10.91 -13.08
N GLN A 283 0.51 10.68 -13.27
CA GLN A 283 1.54 11.71 -13.34
C GLN A 283 2.18 11.69 -14.72
N LYS A 284 2.27 12.85 -15.36
CA LYS A 284 2.94 13.00 -16.67
C LYS A 284 4.30 13.68 -16.57
N GLU A 285 4.45 14.58 -15.60
CA GLU A 285 5.69 15.31 -15.34
C GLU A 285 6.34 14.77 -14.06
N ASP A 286 7.60 14.38 -14.13
CA ASP A 286 8.38 13.88 -13.00
C ASP A 286 9.68 14.66 -12.74
N ASP A 287 9.89 15.73 -13.50
CA ASP A 287 10.88 16.75 -13.19
C ASP A 287 10.33 17.71 -12.11
N MET A 288 11.19 18.09 -11.17
CA MET A 288 10.87 19.11 -10.16
C MET A 288 11.05 20.53 -10.71
N HIS A 289 11.68 20.69 -11.89
CA HIS A 289 11.91 21.98 -12.55
C HIS A 289 12.66 22.97 -11.65
N GLY A 290 13.69 22.52 -10.94
CA GLY A 290 14.49 23.32 -10.02
C GLY A 290 13.76 23.71 -8.72
N ARG A 291 12.57 23.17 -8.46
CA ARG A 291 11.80 23.46 -7.24
C ARG A 291 12.19 22.51 -6.12
N SER A 292 12.30 23.03 -4.91
CA SER A 292 12.65 22.24 -3.71
C SER A 292 11.45 21.48 -3.13
N ILE A 293 10.76 20.68 -3.96
CA ILE A 293 9.54 19.93 -3.63
C ILE A 293 9.85 18.74 -2.72
N VAL A 294 10.81 17.89 -3.13
CA VAL A 294 11.41 16.85 -2.29
C VAL A 294 12.84 17.25 -1.97
N ARG A 295 13.12 17.50 -0.69
CA ARG A 295 14.44 17.88 -0.20
C ARG A 295 15.28 16.63 0.06
N LEU A 296 16.53 16.65 -0.42
CA LEU A 296 17.48 15.55 -0.35
C LEU A 296 18.86 16.05 0.05
N ALA A 297 19.51 15.35 0.98
CA ALA A 297 20.94 15.47 1.28
C ALA A 297 21.57 14.08 1.40
N ASP A 298 22.88 13.99 1.28
CA ASP A 298 23.64 12.81 1.70
C ASP A 298 23.93 12.84 3.21
N LEU A 299 24.34 11.71 3.78
CA LEU A 299 24.61 11.57 5.22
C LEU A 299 25.71 12.52 5.70
N GLN A 300 26.72 12.80 4.87
CA GLN A 300 27.82 13.70 5.22
C GLN A 300 27.35 15.16 5.26
N GLU A 301 26.53 15.59 4.30
CA GLU A 301 25.85 16.88 4.31
C GLU A 301 24.92 17.01 5.51
N PHE A 302 24.07 16.01 5.78
CA PHE A 302 23.18 16.01 6.93
C PHE A 302 23.95 16.13 8.25
N THR A 303 25.06 15.42 8.40
CA THR A 303 25.90 15.50 9.61
C THR A 303 26.49 16.90 9.80
N ARG A 304 26.89 17.58 8.70
CA ARG A 304 27.42 18.95 8.75
C ARG A 304 26.33 20.01 8.92
N LYS A 305 25.16 19.79 8.34
CA LYS A 305 24.01 20.70 8.33
C LYS A 305 22.71 19.94 8.65
N PRO A 306 22.46 19.58 9.91
CA PRO A 306 21.27 18.81 10.27
C PRO A 306 19.96 19.49 9.85
N ALA A 307 19.94 20.82 9.91
CA ALA A 307 18.79 21.67 9.55
C ALA A 307 18.79 22.17 8.09
N PHE A 308 19.69 21.70 7.21
CA PHE A 308 19.16 21.00 6.04
C PHE A 308 17.91 21.54 5.35
N ALA A 309 16.85 20.80 5.67
CA ALA A 309 15.53 20.98 5.12
C ALA A 309 14.95 22.36 5.44
N ASN A 310 15.32 23.01 6.55
CA ASN A 310 14.72 24.28 7.00
C ASN A 310 15.62 25.50 6.83
N ALA A 311 16.80 25.33 6.22
CA ALA A 311 17.82 26.37 6.17
C ALA A 311 17.51 27.50 5.17
N LEU A 312 16.64 27.26 4.18
CA LEU A 312 16.32 28.24 3.14
C LEU A 312 15.36 29.31 3.65
N GLU A 313 15.80 30.57 3.69
CA GLU A 313 14.99 31.71 4.17
C GLU A 313 13.68 31.89 3.39
N ARG A 314 13.72 31.69 2.07
CA ARG A 314 12.53 31.73 1.20
C ARG A 314 11.47 30.70 1.57
N ASP A 315 11.87 29.63 2.25
CA ASP A 315 11.02 28.49 2.61
C ASP A 315 10.61 28.54 4.10
N ARG A 316 10.94 29.63 4.81
CA ARG A 316 10.41 29.87 6.15
C ARG A 316 8.99 30.37 6.02
N VAL A 317 8.09 29.81 6.83
CA VAL A 317 6.71 30.29 6.93
C VAL A 317 6.75 31.78 7.29
N PRO A 318 6.20 32.67 6.45
CA PRO A 318 6.19 34.08 6.77
C PRO A 318 5.53 34.34 8.13
N GLU A 319 6.25 35.01 9.02
CA GLU A 319 5.78 35.29 10.38
C GLU A 319 4.53 36.17 10.36
N HIS A 320 4.50 37.11 9.41
CA HIS A 320 3.43 38.08 9.26
C HIS A 320 2.28 37.53 8.40
N SER A 321 1.06 37.74 8.89
CA SER A 321 -0.17 37.57 8.13
C SER A 321 -1.11 38.73 8.45
N LEU A 322 -1.89 39.17 7.47
CA LEU A 322 -2.96 40.14 7.69
C LEU A 322 -4.16 39.51 8.40
N TYR A 323 -4.24 38.17 8.41
CA TYR A 323 -5.30 37.42 9.08
C TYR A 323 -4.96 37.18 10.56
N PRO A 324 -5.97 37.28 11.46
CA PRO A 324 -5.76 36.97 12.86
C PRO A 324 -5.43 35.48 13.05
N GLN A 325 -4.60 35.20 14.06
CA GLN A 325 -4.31 33.81 14.45
C GLN A 325 -5.45 33.26 15.29
N VAL A 326 -5.98 32.11 14.90
CA VAL A 326 -7.01 31.40 15.66
C VAL A 326 -6.33 30.37 16.58
N PRO A 327 -6.47 30.48 17.91
CA PRO A 327 -5.95 29.49 18.82
C PRO A 327 -6.86 28.24 18.88
N TYR A 328 -6.30 27.07 18.58
CA TYR A 328 -6.98 25.77 18.69
C TYR A 328 -6.64 25.15 20.04
N LYS A 329 -7.55 25.26 21.02
CA LYS A 329 -7.25 24.96 22.44
C LYS A 329 -7.47 23.51 22.85
N GLU A 330 -8.50 22.86 22.32
CA GLU A 330 -8.83 21.48 22.67
C GLU A 330 -7.88 20.53 21.96
N HIS A 331 -8.14 20.26 20.68
CA HIS A 331 -7.26 19.46 19.83
C HIS A 331 -6.71 20.29 18.68
N LYS A 332 -5.49 19.97 18.27
CA LYS A 332 -4.81 20.59 17.13
C LYS A 332 -4.22 19.49 16.26
N TRP A 333 -5.02 18.87 15.40
CA TRP A 333 -4.58 17.75 14.57
C TRP A 333 -3.48 18.13 13.57
N GLY A 334 -2.50 17.24 13.43
CA GLY A 334 -1.39 17.38 12.49
C GLY A 334 -0.90 16.05 11.95
N MET A 335 -0.14 16.12 10.86
CA MET A 335 0.47 14.96 10.21
C MET A 335 1.94 15.25 9.91
N ALA A 336 2.79 14.25 10.08
CA ALA A 336 4.18 14.25 9.64
C ALA A 336 4.41 13.05 8.72
N ILE A 337 5.09 13.26 7.59
CA ILE A 337 5.36 12.21 6.60
C ILE A 337 6.87 12.08 6.39
N ASP A 338 7.45 10.94 6.78
CA ASP A 338 8.85 10.64 6.61
C ASP A 338 9.17 10.17 5.18
N LEU A 339 9.90 10.99 4.42
CA LEU A 339 10.29 10.66 3.05
C LEU A 339 11.49 9.71 2.97
N ASN A 340 12.20 9.44 4.07
CA ASN A 340 13.19 8.37 4.14
C ASN A 340 12.53 6.99 4.18
N ALA A 341 11.48 6.87 4.99
CA ALA A 341 10.71 5.63 5.12
C ALA A 341 9.76 5.39 3.94
N CYS A 342 9.39 6.43 3.18
CA CYS A 342 8.46 6.30 2.06
C CYS A 342 9.09 5.58 0.86
N ILE A 343 8.65 4.34 0.62
CA ILE A 343 9.07 3.52 -0.54
C ILE A 343 8.15 3.66 -1.76
N GLY A 344 7.17 4.56 -1.72
CA GLY A 344 6.26 4.79 -2.84
C GLY A 344 5.21 3.70 -3.08
N CYS A 345 4.97 2.80 -2.10
CA CYS A 345 4.09 1.63 -2.26
C CYS A 345 2.61 1.96 -2.55
N GLY A 346 2.16 3.20 -2.35
CA GLY A 346 0.79 3.61 -2.67
C GLY A 346 -0.33 2.97 -1.83
N THR A 347 -0.01 2.12 -0.84
CA THR A 347 -1.00 1.51 0.06
C THR A 347 -1.82 2.57 0.80
N CYS A 348 -1.21 3.72 1.12
CA CYS A 348 -1.91 4.86 1.70
C CYS A 348 -3.05 5.40 0.82
N THR A 349 -2.90 5.32 -0.52
CA THR A 349 -3.94 5.71 -1.49
C THR A 349 -5.10 4.75 -1.48
N LEU A 350 -4.82 3.44 -1.56
CA LEU A 350 -5.83 2.38 -1.52
C LEU A 350 -6.59 2.36 -0.19
N ALA A 351 -5.89 2.50 0.94
CA ALA A 351 -6.51 2.56 2.25
C ALA A 351 -7.41 3.80 2.39
N CYS A 352 -6.98 4.95 1.85
CA CYS A 352 -7.81 6.14 1.82
C CYS A 352 -9.07 5.94 0.94
N GLN A 353 -8.96 5.19 -0.16
CA GLN A 353 -10.07 4.86 -1.05
C GLN A 353 -11.10 3.95 -0.36
N ALA A 354 -10.63 2.87 0.26
CA ALA A 354 -11.48 1.94 1.01
C ALA A 354 -12.16 2.61 2.20
N GLU A 355 -11.41 3.36 3.01
CA GLU A 355 -11.91 3.99 4.23
C GLU A 355 -12.94 5.09 3.93
N ASN A 356 -12.69 5.91 2.91
CA ASN A 356 -13.45 7.14 2.68
C ASN A 356 -14.39 7.03 1.49
N ASN A 357 -14.82 5.84 1.09
CA ASN A 357 -15.79 5.63 0.01
C ASN A 357 -15.43 6.36 -1.30
N ILE A 358 -14.13 6.47 -1.62
CA ILE A 358 -13.68 7.18 -2.82
C ILE A 358 -14.08 6.34 -4.03
N PRO A 359 -14.84 6.90 -4.99
CA PRO A 359 -15.29 6.11 -6.13
C PRO A 359 -14.12 5.84 -7.09
N THR A 360 -14.21 4.72 -7.80
CA THR A 360 -13.26 4.40 -8.87
C THR A 360 -13.60 5.17 -10.14
N VAL A 361 -12.58 5.67 -10.83
CA VAL A 361 -12.70 6.33 -12.13
C VAL A 361 -12.09 5.48 -13.24
N GLY A 362 -12.83 5.29 -14.33
CA GLY A 362 -12.39 4.51 -15.49
C GLY A 362 -11.28 5.20 -16.29
N LYS A 363 -10.58 4.41 -17.11
CA LYS A 363 -9.42 4.83 -17.93
C LYS A 363 -9.61 6.15 -18.68
N GLU A 364 -10.75 6.34 -19.36
CA GLU A 364 -11.03 7.54 -20.15
C GLU A 364 -11.05 8.82 -19.31
N GLU A 365 -11.59 8.75 -18.10
CA GLU A 365 -11.70 9.87 -17.19
C GLU A 365 -10.36 10.12 -16.46
N VAL A 366 -9.57 9.08 -16.22
CA VAL A 366 -8.17 9.22 -15.76
C VAL A 366 -7.32 9.93 -16.82
N LEU A 367 -7.47 9.59 -18.11
CA LEU A 367 -6.80 10.30 -19.22
C LEU A 367 -7.11 11.80 -19.25
N ARG A 368 -8.32 12.18 -18.81
CA ARG A 368 -8.77 13.57 -18.66
C ARG A 368 -8.31 14.24 -17.35
N GLY A 369 -7.51 13.55 -16.53
CA GLY A 369 -6.99 14.06 -15.26
C GLY A 369 -8.01 14.08 -14.12
N ARG A 370 -9.06 13.25 -14.18
CA ARG A 370 -10.21 13.28 -13.24
C ARG A 370 -10.17 12.19 -12.18
N ILE A 371 -8.97 11.70 -11.84
CA ILE A 371 -8.77 10.68 -10.80
C ILE A 371 -9.27 11.17 -9.43
N MET A 372 -9.86 10.29 -8.63
CA MET A 372 -10.50 10.67 -7.35
C MET A 372 -9.64 10.43 -6.10
N HIS A 373 -8.38 10.02 -6.24
CA HIS A 373 -7.49 9.79 -5.10
C HIS A 373 -7.22 11.06 -4.26
N TRP A 374 -7.54 10.97 -2.96
CA TRP A 374 -7.40 12.05 -1.96
C TRP A 374 -5.98 12.20 -1.41
N ILE A 375 -5.22 11.11 -1.41
CA ILE A 375 -3.77 11.09 -1.20
C ILE A 375 -3.17 10.44 -2.44
N ARG A 376 -2.27 11.15 -3.10
CA ARG A 376 -1.50 10.64 -4.25
C ARG A 376 -0.05 10.46 -3.83
N VAL A 377 0.66 9.50 -4.41
CA VAL A 377 2.10 9.37 -4.22
C VAL A 377 2.78 9.90 -5.46
N ASP A 378 3.29 11.13 -5.38
CA ASP A 378 4.06 11.76 -6.44
C ASP A 378 5.44 11.11 -6.55
N ARG A 379 5.90 10.94 -7.79
CA ARG A 379 7.22 10.40 -8.13
C ARG A 379 8.04 11.48 -8.80
N TYR A 380 9.21 11.78 -8.27
CA TYR A 380 10.15 12.71 -8.88
C TYR A 380 11.45 12.00 -9.21
N ARG A 381 12.16 12.52 -10.21
CA ARG A 381 13.51 12.10 -10.54
C ARG A 381 14.47 13.17 -10.07
N ASP A 382 15.49 12.74 -9.35
CA ASP A 382 16.56 13.64 -8.91
C ASP A 382 17.44 14.03 -10.09
N ARG A 383 17.07 15.12 -10.76
CA ARG A 383 17.83 15.77 -11.84
C ARG A 383 18.49 17.05 -11.36
N ASP A 384 17.87 17.72 -10.38
CA ASP A 384 18.25 19.04 -9.92
C ASP A 384 19.48 19.05 -9.02
N THR A 385 19.71 18.00 -8.22
CA THR A 385 20.86 17.98 -7.31
C THR A 385 22.15 17.52 -7.98
N GLY A 386 22.08 17.07 -9.24
CA GLY A 386 23.18 16.45 -9.97
C GLY A 386 23.63 15.10 -9.41
N ARG A 387 23.00 14.63 -8.31
CA ARG A 387 23.30 13.34 -7.68
C ARG A 387 22.77 12.23 -8.56
N LYS A 388 23.69 11.44 -9.10
CA LYS A 388 23.34 10.24 -9.85
C LYS A 388 23.03 9.13 -8.85
N GLY A 389 22.07 8.30 -9.18
CA GLY A 389 21.91 6.98 -8.59
C GLY A 389 22.79 5.96 -9.31
N ALA A 390 22.58 4.69 -8.95
CA ALA A 390 23.31 3.56 -9.50
C ALA A 390 23.37 3.60 -11.05
N GLY A 391 24.57 3.35 -11.59
CA GLY A 391 24.81 3.32 -13.04
C GLY A 391 24.67 4.68 -13.74
N GLY A 392 24.76 5.79 -13.00
CA GLY A 392 24.69 7.14 -13.55
C GLY A 392 23.28 7.63 -13.88
N ARG A 393 22.25 6.92 -13.42
CA ARG A 393 20.82 7.19 -13.70
C ARG A 393 20.18 8.03 -12.59
N PRO A 394 19.11 8.80 -12.86
CA PRO A 394 18.49 9.64 -11.83
C PRO A 394 17.85 8.79 -10.71
N ARG A 395 17.96 9.26 -9.46
CA ARG A 395 17.30 8.61 -8.32
C ARG A 395 15.79 8.87 -8.33
N THR A 396 14.99 7.86 -7.96
CA THR A 396 13.55 8.02 -7.78
C THR A 396 13.22 8.48 -6.36
N LEU A 397 12.46 9.56 -6.26
CA LEU A 397 11.96 10.17 -5.03
C LEU A 397 10.45 10.02 -4.97
N PHE A 398 9.91 9.71 -3.79
CA PHE A 398 8.47 9.56 -3.58
C PHE A 398 7.97 10.57 -2.56
N GLN A 399 6.81 11.17 -2.81
CA GLN A 399 6.16 12.08 -1.87
C GLN A 399 4.64 11.84 -1.86
N PRO A 400 4.10 11.26 -0.78
CA PRO A 400 2.65 11.18 -0.59
C PRO A 400 2.08 12.58 -0.30
N VAL A 401 1.17 13.07 -1.13
CA VAL A 401 0.57 14.40 -1.05
C VAL A 401 -0.94 14.29 -0.76
N PRO A 402 -1.36 14.36 0.52
CA PRO A 402 -2.76 14.51 0.93
C PRO A 402 -3.18 15.99 0.95
N CYS A 403 -4.40 16.29 1.44
CA CYS A 403 -4.71 17.65 1.89
C CYS A 403 -3.82 18.01 3.09
N MET A 404 -3.20 19.20 3.04
CA MET A 404 -2.32 19.66 4.12
C MET A 404 -3.06 20.27 5.30
N HIS A 405 -4.39 20.44 5.23
CA HIS A 405 -5.20 21.13 6.25
C HIS A 405 -4.56 22.47 6.69
N CYS A 406 -4.23 23.29 5.70
CA CYS A 406 -3.64 24.64 5.85
C CYS A 406 -4.43 25.51 6.83
N GLU A 407 -3.79 26.10 7.85
CA GLU A 407 -4.47 27.03 8.76
C GLU A 407 -4.90 28.31 8.04
N GLN A 408 -4.08 28.80 7.10
CA GLN A 408 -4.47 29.86 6.16
C GLN A 408 -4.89 29.19 4.85
N ALA A 409 -6.09 28.62 4.81
CA ALA A 409 -6.56 27.83 3.67
C ALA A 409 -7.08 28.71 2.51
N PRO A 410 -6.34 28.88 1.40
CA PRO A 410 -6.82 29.66 0.26
C PRO A 410 -8.05 29.04 -0.41
N CYS A 411 -8.28 27.74 -0.22
CA CYS A 411 -9.43 27.04 -0.76
C CYS A 411 -10.75 27.36 -0.04
N GLU A 412 -10.71 27.92 1.17
CA GLU A 412 -11.91 28.30 1.93
C GLU A 412 -12.49 29.62 1.48
N GLU A 413 -11.66 30.65 1.42
CA GLU A 413 -12.03 32.03 1.05
C GLU A 413 -12.72 32.12 -0.31
N VAL A 414 -12.42 31.19 -1.22
CA VAL A 414 -12.98 31.17 -2.59
C VAL A 414 -14.27 30.35 -2.70
N CYS A 415 -14.79 29.80 -1.61
CA CYS A 415 -16.02 29.02 -1.63
C CYS A 415 -17.25 29.93 -1.40
N PRO A 416 -18.06 30.23 -2.43
CA PRO A 416 -19.15 31.22 -2.31
C PRO A 416 -20.30 30.78 -1.40
N VAL A 417 -20.33 29.50 -1.01
CA VAL A 417 -21.43 28.90 -0.24
C VAL A 417 -20.98 28.37 1.12
N GLY A 418 -19.72 28.57 1.51
CA GLY A 418 -19.20 28.06 2.79
C GLY A 418 -19.22 26.53 2.89
N ALA A 419 -18.99 25.82 1.78
CA ALA A 419 -18.93 24.34 1.78
C ALA A 419 -17.60 23.79 2.28
N THR A 420 -16.59 24.64 2.46
CA THR A 420 -15.32 24.29 3.06
C THR A 420 -14.97 25.33 4.11
N VAL A 421 -14.72 24.88 5.33
CA VAL A 421 -14.52 25.72 6.52
C VAL A 421 -13.59 25.02 7.50
N HIS A 422 -12.89 25.78 8.33
CA HIS A 422 -12.22 25.23 9.50
C HIS A 422 -13.21 24.92 10.62
N ASP A 423 -13.01 23.80 11.31
CA ASP A 423 -13.66 23.52 12.59
C ASP A 423 -12.86 24.06 13.79
N SER A 424 -13.36 23.80 15.01
CA SER A 424 -12.73 24.23 16.26
C SER A 424 -11.39 23.56 16.56
N GLU A 425 -11.03 22.48 15.85
CA GLU A 425 -9.76 21.76 16.01
C GLU A 425 -8.74 22.12 14.89
N GLY A 426 -9.16 23.00 13.98
CA GLY A 426 -8.35 23.47 12.86
C GLY A 426 -8.28 22.49 11.70
N LEU A 427 -9.19 21.53 11.64
CA LEU A 427 -9.37 20.73 10.44
C LEU A 427 -10.10 21.58 9.40
N ASN A 428 -9.50 21.70 8.22
CA ASN A 428 -10.26 22.08 7.04
C ASN A 428 -11.32 20.98 6.77
N VAL A 429 -12.60 21.26 6.92
CA VAL A 429 -13.71 20.30 6.71
C VAL A 429 -14.37 20.57 5.35
N GLN A 430 -14.64 19.52 4.58
CA GLN A 430 -15.40 19.61 3.34
C GLN A 430 -16.83 19.11 3.58
N VAL A 431 -17.77 20.05 3.62
CA VAL A 431 -19.20 19.76 3.80
C VAL A 431 -19.81 19.42 2.44
N TYR A 432 -19.90 18.12 2.15
CA TYR A 432 -20.24 17.61 0.81
C TYR A 432 -21.61 18.09 0.28
N ASN A 433 -22.63 18.11 1.14
CA ASN A 433 -24.00 18.49 0.79
C ASN A 433 -24.19 20.00 0.54
N ARG A 434 -23.25 20.85 1.00
CA ARG A 434 -23.27 22.30 0.76
C ARG A 434 -22.57 22.69 -0.55
N CYS A 435 -21.74 21.81 -1.10
CA CYS A 435 -20.96 22.09 -2.30
C CYS A 435 -21.85 22.20 -3.54
N VAL A 436 -21.88 23.38 -4.17
CA VAL A 436 -22.60 23.64 -5.43
C VAL A 436 -21.74 23.43 -6.69
N GLY A 437 -20.48 23.01 -6.53
CA GLY A 437 -19.65 22.53 -7.64
C GLY A 437 -18.99 23.59 -8.51
N THR A 438 -18.72 24.80 -7.98
CA THR A 438 -18.00 25.87 -8.71
C THR A 438 -16.56 25.51 -9.05
N ARG A 439 -15.95 24.57 -8.31
CA ARG A 439 -14.57 24.07 -8.45
C ARG A 439 -13.44 25.07 -8.14
N PHE A 440 -13.75 26.32 -7.79
CA PHE A 440 -12.72 27.34 -7.54
C PHE A 440 -11.78 26.97 -6.38
N CYS A 441 -12.29 26.28 -5.36
CA CYS A 441 -11.48 25.73 -4.26
C CYS A 441 -10.34 24.80 -4.71
N SER A 442 -10.48 24.12 -5.85
CA SER A 442 -9.39 23.32 -6.43
C SER A 442 -8.35 24.21 -7.12
N ASN A 443 -8.78 25.23 -7.87
CA ASN A 443 -7.86 26.15 -8.55
C ASN A 443 -6.99 26.90 -7.52
N ASN A 444 -7.58 27.36 -6.43
CA ASN A 444 -6.85 28.13 -5.40
C ASN A 444 -6.03 27.25 -4.45
N CYS A 445 -6.29 25.94 -4.40
CA CYS A 445 -5.46 25.01 -3.63
C CYS A 445 -4.09 24.83 -4.34
N PRO A 446 -2.97 25.23 -3.72
CA PRO A 446 -1.66 25.17 -4.38
C PRO A 446 -1.22 23.73 -4.66
N TYR A 447 -1.64 22.77 -3.83
CA TYR A 447 -1.28 21.36 -3.96
C TYR A 447 -2.17 20.57 -4.94
N LYS A 448 -3.27 21.18 -5.44
CA LYS A 448 -4.27 20.53 -6.31
C LYS A 448 -4.73 19.16 -5.76
N VAL A 449 -5.11 19.13 -4.48
CA VAL A 449 -5.54 17.93 -3.72
C VAL A 449 -7.05 17.85 -3.51
N ARG A 450 -7.80 18.81 -4.05
CA ARG A 450 -9.27 18.78 -4.12
C ARG A 450 -9.69 18.01 -5.37
N ARG A 451 -10.51 16.97 -5.20
CA ARG A 451 -10.99 16.06 -6.26
C ARG A 451 -12.46 16.28 -6.53
N PHE A 452 -12.84 16.44 -7.80
CA PHE A 452 -14.20 16.79 -8.16
C PHE A 452 -14.92 15.61 -8.81
N ASN A 453 -16.12 15.30 -8.32
CA ASN A 453 -16.99 14.33 -8.98
C ASN A 453 -17.58 14.95 -10.26
N PHE A 454 -16.85 14.88 -11.38
CA PHE A 454 -17.31 15.41 -12.67
C PHE A 454 -18.58 14.68 -13.15
N LEU A 455 -18.62 13.37 -12.97
CA LEU A 455 -19.74 12.51 -13.30
C LEU A 455 -20.27 11.84 -12.03
N GLN A 456 -21.31 11.03 -12.17
CA GLN A 456 -21.78 10.17 -11.09
C GLN A 456 -20.87 8.94 -11.01
N TYR A 457 -19.72 9.06 -10.34
CA TYR A 457 -18.74 7.97 -10.22
C TYR A 457 -19.15 6.91 -9.19
N ALA A 458 -19.83 7.29 -8.11
CA ALA A 458 -20.33 6.32 -7.15
C ALA A 458 -21.52 5.54 -7.74
N ASP A 459 -21.30 4.25 -8.00
CA ASP A 459 -22.34 3.33 -8.49
C ASP A 459 -23.34 3.01 -7.37
N ALA A 460 -24.52 3.60 -7.44
CA ALA A 460 -25.61 3.32 -6.51
C ALA A 460 -26.54 2.18 -6.96
N SER A 461 -26.35 1.68 -8.19
CA SER A 461 -27.24 0.68 -8.81
C SER A 461 -26.88 -0.75 -8.44
N ARG A 462 -25.59 -1.04 -8.17
CA ARG A 462 -25.12 -2.36 -7.75
C ARG A 462 -25.21 -2.54 -6.24
N GLU A 463 -26.10 -3.43 -5.82
CA GLU A 463 -26.30 -3.75 -4.40
C GLU A 463 -25.04 -4.31 -3.74
N GLN A 464 -24.28 -5.12 -4.47
CA GLN A 464 -23.09 -5.81 -3.97
C GLN A 464 -22.02 -4.84 -3.44
N ILE A 465 -21.90 -3.65 -4.06
CA ILE A 465 -20.87 -2.68 -3.70
C ILE A 465 -21.28 -1.85 -2.48
N LYS A 466 -22.59 -1.77 -2.16
CA LYS A 466 -23.06 -0.97 -1.03
C LYS A 466 -22.49 -1.46 0.32
N ALA A 467 -22.39 -2.78 0.49
CA ALA A 467 -21.84 -3.38 1.71
C ALA A 467 -20.33 -3.11 1.90
N SER A 468 -19.60 -2.80 0.83
CA SER A 468 -18.17 -2.45 0.92
C SER A 468 -17.90 -1.03 1.42
N ARG A 469 -18.93 -0.20 1.54
CA ARG A 469 -18.81 1.21 1.89
C ARG A 469 -18.77 1.39 3.40
N ASN A 470 -17.89 2.28 3.85
CA ASN A 470 -17.86 2.73 5.23
C ASN A 470 -19.17 3.49 5.55
N PRO A 471 -19.99 3.01 6.52
CA PRO A 471 -21.25 3.66 6.86
C PRO A 471 -21.08 5.02 7.55
N GLU A 472 -19.91 5.31 8.10
CA GLU A 472 -19.60 6.58 8.79
C GLU A 472 -19.19 7.70 7.81
N VAL A 473 -19.03 7.40 6.52
CA VAL A 473 -18.57 8.37 5.51
C VAL A 473 -19.60 8.55 4.41
N THR A 474 -20.00 9.79 4.15
CA THR A 474 -20.94 10.12 3.07
C THR A 474 -20.47 9.57 1.73
N VAL A 475 -21.36 8.92 0.96
CA VAL A 475 -21.11 8.59 -0.44
C VAL A 475 -21.49 9.78 -1.30
N ARG A 476 -20.56 10.33 -2.06
CA ARG A 476 -20.77 11.60 -2.77
C ARG A 476 -21.51 11.39 -4.09
N ARG A 477 -22.27 12.40 -4.47
CA ARG A 477 -22.93 12.52 -5.78
C ARG A 477 -22.06 13.32 -6.75
N ARG A 478 -22.42 13.30 -8.03
CA ARG A 478 -21.87 14.22 -9.04
C ARG A 478 -21.94 15.68 -8.59
N GLY A 479 -21.00 16.50 -9.05
CA GLY A 479 -20.99 17.94 -8.79
C GLY A 479 -20.39 18.36 -7.44
N VAL A 480 -19.83 17.42 -6.68
CA VAL A 480 -19.31 17.67 -5.33
C VAL A 480 -17.79 17.55 -5.29
N MET A 481 -17.15 18.49 -4.59
CA MET A 481 -15.72 18.46 -4.30
C MET A 481 -15.43 17.58 -3.09
N GLU A 482 -14.31 16.88 -3.15
CA GLU A 482 -13.76 16.01 -2.13
C GLU A 482 -12.32 16.35 -1.83
N LYS A 483 -11.82 15.89 -0.69
CA LYS A 483 -10.41 15.95 -0.29
C LYS A 483 -10.16 15.02 0.88
N CYS A 484 -8.90 14.74 1.18
CA CYS A 484 -8.50 14.17 2.46
C CYS A 484 -9.06 15.00 3.63
N THR A 485 -9.67 14.34 4.60
CA THR A 485 -10.30 14.94 5.79
C THR A 485 -9.57 14.56 7.08
N PHE A 486 -8.33 14.06 6.99
CA PHE A 486 -7.63 13.38 8.09
C PHE A 486 -8.47 12.27 8.75
N CYS A 487 -9.29 11.58 7.94
CA CYS A 487 -10.21 10.53 8.40
C CYS A 487 -11.10 11.04 9.56
N LEU A 488 -11.77 12.17 9.36
CA LEU A 488 -12.67 12.82 10.34
C LEU A 488 -13.61 11.83 11.06
N GLN A 489 -14.10 10.80 10.37
CA GLN A 489 -14.92 9.74 10.97
C GLN A 489 -14.20 8.99 12.10
N ARG A 490 -12.89 8.74 11.96
CA ARG A 490 -12.06 8.09 13.00
C ARG A 490 -11.76 9.03 14.16
N ILE A 491 -11.49 10.31 13.86
CA ILE A 491 -11.35 11.37 14.89
C ILE A 491 -12.64 11.45 15.70
N THR A 492 -13.78 11.52 15.02
CA THR A 492 -15.10 11.66 15.65
C THR A 492 -15.44 10.45 16.52
N ARG A 493 -15.19 9.23 16.03
CA ARG A 493 -15.39 8.00 16.82
C ARG A 493 -14.52 7.99 18.08
N ALA A 494 -13.23 8.27 17.96
CA ALA A 494 -12.33 8.31 19.12
C ALA A 494 -12.74 9.40 20.12
N ARG A 495 -13.18 10.57 19.65
CA ARG A 495 -13.70 11.64 20.51
C ARG A 495 -14.92 11.16 21.30
N ILE A 496 -15.91 10.57 20.61
CA ILE A 496 -17.12 10.05 21.25
C ILE A 496 -16.77 8.99 22.30
N ASP A 497 -15.83 8.09 22.00
CA ASP A 497 -15.43 7.03 22.94
C ASP A 497 -14.64 7.59 24.13
N ALA A 498 -13.78 8.59 23.94
CA ALA A 498 -13.08 9.27 25.02
C ALA A 498 -14.04 10.06 25.93
N GLU A 499 -15.03 10.76 25.35
CA GLU A 499 -16.09 11.47 26.07
C GLU A 499 -16.94 10.53 26.94
N LYS A 500 -17.33 9.35 26.42
CA LYS A 500 -18.05 8.32 27.21
C LYS A 500 -17.26 7.86 28.43
N LEU A 501 -15.93 7.84 28.33
CA LEU A 501 -15.02 7.44 29.40
C LEU A 501 -14.63 8.60 30.32
N GLY A 502 -15.09 9.83 30.05
CA GLY A 502 -14.77 11.02 30.85
C GLY A 502 -13.29 11.41 30.80
N ARG A 503 -12.59 11.10 29.70
CA ARG A 503 -11.16 11.45 29.51
C ARG A 503 -10.90 12.06 28.13
N GLY A 504 -9.74 12.69 27.97
CA GLY A 504 -9.27 13.15 26.67
C GLY A 504 -8.81 12.00 25.76
N ILE A 505 -8.70 12.30 24.46
CA ILE A 505 -8.10 11.42 23.46
C ILE A 505 -6.61 11.29 23.73
N GLN A 506 -6.08 10.07 23.70
CA GLN A 506 -4.66 9.77 23.91
C GLN A 506 -3.93 9.59 22.57
N ASP A 507 -2.60 9.79 22.56
CA ASP A 507 -1.78 9.50 21.38
C ASP A 507 -1.94 8.05 20.94
N GLY A 508 -2.10 7.84 19.63
CA GLY A 508 -2.34 6.51 19.06
C GLY A 508 -3.80 6.02 19.08
N GLU A 509 -4.74 6.70 19.74
CA GLU A 509 -6.17 6.32 19.66
C GLU A 509 -6.81 6.69 18.32
N VAL A 510 -6.34 7.78 17.71
CA VAL A 510 -6.74 8.15 16.35
C VAL A 510 -5.66 7.74 15.36
N VAL A 511 -5.89 6.62 14.70
CA VAL A 511 -5.02 6.15 13.60
C VAL A 511 -5.74 6.33 12.26
N THR A 512 -5.24 7.26 11.44
CA THR A 512 -5.80 7.48 10.09
C THR A 512 -5.59 6.26 9.20
N ALA A 513 -6.42 6.09 8.16
CA ALA A 513 -6.32 4.93 7.27
C ALA A 513 -4.97 4.88 6.52
N CYS A 514 -4.44 6.03 6.11
CA CYS A 514 -3.14 6.08 5.44
C CYS A 514 -1.97 5.76 6.38
N GLN A 515 -2.06 6.12 7.67
CA GLN A 515 -1.10 5.73 8.71
C GLN A 515 -1.17 4.23 9.00
N ALA A 516 -2.37 3.70 9.27
CA ALA A 516 -2.57 2.30 9.61
C ALA A 516 -2.09 1.32 8.53
N ALA A 517 -2.21 1.72 7.26
CA ALA A 517 -1.86 0.88 6.12
C ALA A 517 -0.42 1.08 5.61
N CYS A 518 0.35 2.03 6.16
CA CYS A 518 1.71 2.29 5.70
C CYS A 518 2.67 1.23 6.26
N PRO A 519 3.25 0.35 5.43
CA PRO A 519 4.08 -0.76 5.93
C PRO A 519 5.38 -0.28 6.59
N THR A 520 5.88 0.89 6.20
CA THR A 520 7.10 1.49 6.75
C THR A 520 6.83 2.50 7.86
N SER A 521 5.56 2.68 8.27
CA SER A 521 5.15 3.67 9.28
C SER A 521 5.60 5.10 8.95
N ALA A 522 5.70 5.44 7.67
CA ALA A 522 6.15 6.76 7.21
C ALA A 522 5.19 7.90 7.58
N ILE A 523 3.90 7.62 7.76
CA ILE A 523 2.89 8.64 8.08
C ILE A 523 2.59 8.57 9.57
N VAL A 524 2.80 9.67 10.29
CA VAL A 524 2.44 9.83 11.70
C VAL A 524 1.37 10.92 11.82
N PHE A 525 0.25 10.60 12.46
CA PHE A 525 -0.84 11.53 12.72
C PHE A 525 -1.12 11.58 14.22
N GLY A 526 -1.50 12.76 14.72
CA GLY A 526 -1.83 12.95 16.12
C GLY A 526 -2.15 14.40 16.47
N ASP A 527 -2.30 14.66 17.76
CA ASP A 527 -2.57 15.99 18.31
C ASP A 527 -1.26 16.78 18.56
N LEU A 528 -1.19 18.00 18.05
CA LEU A 528 -0.07 18.94 18.23
C LEU A 528 -0.12 19.69 19.57
N ASN A 529 -1.27 19.66 20.25
CA ASN A 529 -1.40 20.21 21.60
C ASN A 529 -0.78 19.26 22.64
N ASP A 530 -0.85 17.95 22.43
CA ASP A 530 -0.12 16.96 23.22
C ASP A 530 1.38 16.99 22.89
N LYS A 531 2.18 17.55 23.80
CA LYS A 531 3.64 17.68 23.63
C LYS A 531 4.39 16.36 23.65
N SER A 532 3.75 15.30 24.16
CA SER A 532 4.29 13.96 24.21
C SER A 532 3.88 13.10 23.00
N SER A 533 3.11 13.62 22.06
CA SER A 533 2.63 12.84 20.92
C SER A 533 3.75 12.50 19.93
N ALA A 534 3.59 11.38 19.22
CA ALA A 534 4.52 10.97 18.19
C ALA A 534 4.67 12.01 17.06
N VAL A 535 3.59 12.71 16.71
CA VAL A 535 3.61 13.73 15.65
C VAL A 535 4.41 14.97 16.07
N VAL A 536 4.36 15.39 17.34
CA VAL A 536 5.18 16.51 17.83
C VAL A 536 6.66 16.15 17.79
N ARG A 537 7.03 14.93 18.21
CA ARG A 537 8.41 14.43 18.08
C ARG A 537 8.87 14.40 16.63
N ALA A 538 8.03 13.91 15.71
CA ALA A 538 8.37 13.85 14.29
C ALA A 538 8.60 15.25 13.70
N LYS A 539 7.74 16.22 14.03
CA LYS A 539 7.85 17.62 13.58
C LYS A 539 8.99 18.41 14.23
N ALA A 540 9.50 17.96 15.37
CA ALA A 540 10.67 18.55 16.01
C ALA A 540 11.99 18.13 15.33
N SER A 541 11.96 17.16 14.41
CA SER A 541 13.12 16.73 13.64
C SER A 541 13.73 17.91 12.85
N PRO A 542 15.07 18.03 12.77
CA PRO A 542 15.71 19.05 11.94
C PRO A 542 15.45 18.84 10.43
N LEU A 543 14.93 17.68 10.05
CA LEU A 543 14.50 17.33 8.70
C LEU A 543 13.07 17.79 8.36
N ASP A 544 12.25 18.16 9.34
CA ASP A 544 10.83 18.49 9.13
C ASP A 544 10.68 19.78 8.33
N TYR A 545 9.95 19.79 7.22
CA TYR A 545 9.67 20.99 6.45
C TYR A 545 8.24 21.04 5.92
N ALA A 546 7.76 22.26 5.69
CA ALA A 546 6.49 22.51 5.03
C ALA A 546 6.67 22.61 3.51
N LEU A 547 5.81 21.91 2.76
CA LEU A 547 5.75 22.02 1.31
C LEU A 547 5.11 23.36 0.92
N LEU A 548 5.74 24.12 0.02
CA LEU A 548 5.27 25.44 -0.44
C LEU A 548 5.03 26.44 0.72
N ALA A 549 5.94 26.45 1.70
CA ALA A 549 5.84 27.31 2.88
C ALA A 549 5.86 28.81 2.54
N GLU A 550 6.51 29.19 1.43
CA GLU A 550 6.59 30.55 0.91
C GLU A 550 5.20 31.19 0.66
N LEU A 551 4.16 30.37 0.45
CA LEU A 551 2.79 30.83 0.24
C LEU A 551 2.05 31.16 1.55
N ASN A 552 2.69 31.00 2.72
CA ASN A 552 2.12 31.21 4.06
C ASN A 552 0.80 30.48 4.32
N THR A 553 0.58 29.32 3.68
CA THR A 553 -0.65 28.53 3.91
C THR A 553 -0.68 27.84 5.28
N ARG A 554 0.45 27.81 5.99
CA ARG A 554 0.63 27.16 7.32
C ARG A 554 0.08 25.73 7.34
N PRO A 555 0.65 24.81 6.54
CA PRO A 555 0.17 23.45 6.43
C PRO A 555 0.32 22.67 7.74
N ARG A 556 -0.70 21.89 8.11
CA ARG A 556 -0.66 20.95 9.24
C ARG A 556 0.08 19.66 8.93
N THR A 557 0.16 19.29 7.65
CA THR A 557 1.03 18.23 7.17
C THR A 557 2.41 18.79 6.82
N THR A 558 3.46 18.20 7.40
CA THR A 558 4.86 18.48 7.07
C THR A 558 5.59 17.18 6.70
N TYR A 559 6.80 17.31 6.17
CA TYR A 559 7.58 16.20 5.66
C TYR A 559 8.95 16.14 6.32
N ALA A 560 9.45 14.96 6.70
CA ALA A 560 10.87 14.81 6.95
C ALA A 560 11.60 14.65 5.61
N ALA A 561 12.62 15.48 5.36
CA ALA A 561 13.45 15.41 4.16
C ALA A 561 14.23 14.09 4.06
N ARG A 562 14.62 13.74 2.83
CA ARG A 562 15.34 12.51 2.55
C ARG A 562 16.84 12.68 2.81
N VAL A 563 17.43 11.70 3.47
CA VAL A 563 18.87 11.55 3.68
C VAL A 563 19.29 10.24 3.04
N VAL A 564 20.17 10.31 2.04
CA VAL A 564 20.76 9.13 1.41
C VAL A 564 22.11 8.83 2.04
N ASN A 565 22.47 7.55 2.11
CA ASN A 565 23.77 7.10 2.58
C ASN A 565 24.54 6.43 1.43
N PRO A 566 25.07 7.21 0.47
CA PRO A 566 25.85 6.67 -0.64
C PRO A 566 27.17 6.07 -0.12
N ASP A 567 27.65 5.03 -0.81
CA ASP A 567 28.96 4.46 -0.54
C ASP A 567 30.04 5.33 -1.21
N PRO A 568 31.02 5.87 -0.45
CA PRO A 568 32.06 6.74 -1.01
C PRO A 568 32.93 6.13 -2.11
N GLU A 569 32.98 4.80 -2.22
CA GLU A 569 33.74 4.11 -3.27
C GLU A 569 32.93 3.98 -4.58
N LEU A 570 31.60 4.09 -4.52
CA LEU A 570 30.70 3.90 -5.65
C LEU A 570 30.05 5.20 -6.16
N GLU A 571 29.89 6.20 -5.29
CA GLU A 571 29.31 7.52 -5.57
C GLU A 571 30.01 8.62 -4.77
#